data_AF-A0A7X6SHZ6-F1
#
_entry.id   AF-A0A7X6SHZ6-F1
#
_cell.length_a   1.000
_cell.length_b   1.000
_cell.length_c   1.000
_cell.angle_alpha   90.00
_cell.angle_beta   90.00
_cell.angle_gamma   90.00
#
_symmetry.space_group_name_H-M   'P 1'
#
loop_
_entity.id
_entity.type
_entity.pdbx_description
1 polymer ?
#
loop_
_entity_poly.entity_id
_entity_poly.type
_entity_poly.pdbx_seq_one_letter_code
_entity_poly.pdbx_strand_id
1 'polypeptide(L)' 'KVYEAIVKGENIQEPGIPESFKVLIKEMQSLCLNVEVLSSDGSVFNLRDTDDDAFRAAEELGINISARFESSSIDEI' A
#
# COMPACT_ATOMS: atom_id res chain seq x y z
N LYS A 1 13.75 -0.68 3.68
CA LYS A 1 13.47 0.10 4.91
C LYS A 1 14.30 -0.33 6.11
N VAL A 2 14.20 -1.57 6.63
CA VAL A 2 15.02 -2.00 7.81
C VAL A 2 16.52 -1.91 7.56
N TYR A 3 17.00 -2.45 6.43
CA TYR A 3 18.41 -2.35 6.05
C TYR A 3 18.90 -0.90 5.98
N GLU A 4 18.13 -0.04 5.33
CA GLU A 4 18.44 1.38 5.17
C GLU A 4 18.46 2.12 6.51
N ALA A 5 17.47 1.89 7.39
CA ALA A 5 17.42 2.46 8.73
C ALA A 5 18.65 2.07 9.56
N ILE A 6 19.08 0.80 9.47
CA ILE A 6 20.30 0.31 10.13
C ILE A 6 21.54 1.03 9.59
N VAL A 7 21.66 1.18 8.27
CA VAL A 7 22.81 1.85 7.63
C VAL A 7 22.85 3.35 7.97
N LYS A 8 21.69 4.00 8.10
CA LYS A 8 21.56 5.43 8.40
C LYS A 8 21.53 5.76 9.90
N GLY A 9 21.44 4.76 10.78
CA GLY A 9 21.28 4.96 12.23
C GLY A 9 19.92 5.56 12.61
N GLU A 10 18.91 5.40 11.75
CA GLU A 10 17.54 5.87 11.96
C GLU A 10 16.71 4.83 12.72
N ASN A 11 15.57 5.26 13.28
CA ASN A 11 14.68 4.34 13.95
C ASN A 11 14.02 3.37 12.94
N ILE A 12 13.91 2.10 13.32
CA ILE A 12 13.28 1.08 12.48
C ILE A 12 11.77 1.35 12.45
N GLN A 13 11.21 1.45 11.25
CA GLN A 13 9.76 1.61 11.05
C GLN A 13 9.01 0.36 11.52
N GLU A 14 7.77 0.53 11.97
CA GLU A 14 6.94 -0.58 12.40
C GLU A 14 6.73 -1.59 11.25
N PRO A 15 6.84 -2.90 11.51
CA PRO A 15 6.61 -3.91 10.51
C PRO A 15 5.14 -3.92 10.07
N GLY A 16 4.92 -3.94 8.76
CA GLY A 16 3.60 -4.10 8.16
C GLY A 16 3.13 -5.56 8.08
N ILE A 17 2.03 -5.77 7.34
CA ILE A 17 1.47 -7.11 7.07
C ILE A 17 2.44 -7.90 6.17
N PRO A 18 2.80 -9.15 6.53
CA PRO A 18 3.65 -9.99 5.68
C PRO A 18 3.01 -10.29 4.33
N GLU A 19 3.80 -10.25 3.26
CA GLU A 19 3.32 -10.57 1.92
C GLU A 19 2.81 -12.02 1.82
N SER A 20 3.40 -12.95 2.56
CA SER A 20 2.93 -14.34 2.65
C SER A 20 1.49 -14.46 3.15
N PHE A 21 1.05 -13.55 4.04
CA PHE A 21 -0.34 -13.53 4.49
C PHE A 21 -1.29 -13.06 3.38
N LYS A 22 -0.90 -12.03 2.60
CA LYS A 22 -1.68 -11.59 1.43
C LYS A 22 -1.81 -12.70 0.38
N VAL A 23 -0.73 -13.47 0.16
CA VAL A 23 -0.72 -14.63 -0.74
C VAL A 23 -1.69 -15.71 -0.24
N LEU A 24 -1.62 -16.08 1.04
CA LEU A 24 -2.53 -17.07 1.64
C LEU A 24 -4.01 -16.71 1.44
N ILE A 25 -4.39 -15.44 1.67
CA ILE A 25 -5.78 -14.99 1.46
C ILE A 25 -6.20 -15.18 0.00
N LYS A 26 -5.33 -14.80 -0.95
CA LYS A 26 -5.59 -15.00 -2.39
C LYS A 26 -5.68 -16.48 -2.77
N GLU A 27 -4.86 -17.34 -2.18
CA GLU A 27 -4.92 -18.80 -2.39
C GLU A 27 -6.23 -19.37 -1.88
N MET A 28 -6.71 -18.97 -0.69
CA MET A 28 -8.02 -19.39 -0.20
C MET A 28 -9.17 -18.89 -1.08
N GLN A 29 -9.10 -17.64 -1.54
CA GLN A 29 -10.08 -17.07 -2.48
C GLN A 29 -10.09 -17.81 -3.82
N SER A 30 -8.94 -18.30 -4.30
CA SER A 30 -8.84 -19.11 -5.52
C SER A 30 -9.55 -20.47 -5.42
N LEU A 31 -9.76 -20.95 -4.19
CA LEU A 31 -10.57 -22.13 -3.89
C LEU A 31 -12.06 -21.81 -3.72
N CYS A 32 -12.50 -20.61 -4.12
CA CYS A 32 -13.86 -20.09 -3.95
C CYS A 32 -14.31 -19.96 -2.47
N LEU A 33 -13.37 -19.80 -1.54
CA LEU A 33 -13.69 -19.52 -0.14
C LEU A 33 -13.90 -18.01 0.05
N ASN A 34 -14.98 -17.63 0.72
CA ASN A 34 -15.15 -16.24 1.16
C ASN A 34 -14.31 -16.01 2.42
N VAL A 35 -13.24 -15.23 2.27
CA VAL A 35 -12.33 -14.88 3.36
C VAL A 35 -12.23 -13.37 3.43
N GLU A 36 -12.58 -12.83 4.59
CA GLU A 36 -12.57 -11.40 4.89
C GLU A 36 -11.75 -11.16 6.15
N VAL A 37 -10.98 -10.07 6.16
CA VAL A 37 -10.26 -9.63 7.35
C VAL A 37 -11.12 -8.58 8.04
N LEU A 38 -11.41 -8.79 9.33
CA LEU A 38 -12.24 -7.89 10.11
C LEU A 38 -11.38 -7.10 11.09
N SER A 39 -11.67 -5.80 11.17
CA SER A 39 -11.16 -4.93 12.23
C SER A 39 -11.87 -5.21 13.56
N SER A 40 -11.36 -4.66 14.66
CA SER A 40 -11.92 -4.83 16.00
C SER A 40 -13.37 -4.34 16.15
N ASP A 41 -13.80 -3.42 15.28
CA ASP A 41 -15.16 -2.89 15.17
C ASP A 41 -16.07 -3.72 14.25
N GLY A 42 -15.57 -4.81 13.67
CA GLY A 42 -16.30 -5.66 12.72
C GLY A 42 -16.38 -5.12 11.30
N SER A 43 -15.69 -4.01 11.00
CA SER A 43 -15.57 -3.50 9.63
C SER A 43 -14.64 -4.38 8.79
N VAL A 44 -14.92 -4.49 7.48
CA VAL A 44 -14.05 -5.20 6.54
C VAL A 44 -12.79 -4.36 6.32
N PHE A 45 -11.65 -4.92 6.69
CA PHE A 45 -10.34 -4.30 6.52
C PHE A 45 -9.77 -4.59 5.13
N ASN A 46 -9.33 -3.54 4.42
CA ASN A 46 -8.76 -3.67 3.08
C ASN A 46 -7.24 -3.86 3.15
N LEU A 47 -6.76 -5.03 2.71
CA LEU A 47 -5.32 -5.37 2.70
C LEU A 47 -4.49 -4.58 1.66
N ARG A 48 -5.13 -3.79 0.79
CA ARG A 48 -4.45 -2.99 -0.25
C ARG A 48 -3.90 -1.67 0.28
N ASP A 49 -4.38 -1.20 1.43
CA ASP A 49 -4.00 0.11 1.99
C ASP A 49 -2.58 0.10 2.58
N THR A 50 -1.93 -1.06 2.70
CA THR A 50 -0.56 -1.18 3.21
C THR A 50 0.53 -0.92 2.16
N ASP A 51 0.19 -0.74 0.89
CA ASP A 51 1.15 -0.57 -0.21
C ASP A 51 1.61 0.91 -0.39
N ASP A 52 1.38 1.75 0.62
CA ASP A 52 1.62 3.21 0.65
C ASP A 52 3.11 3.63 0.56
N ASP A 53 3.99 2.66 0.38
CA ASP A 53 5.44 2.84 0.25
C ASP A 53 5.83 3.65 -0.99
N ALA A 54 5.10 3.47 -2.10
CA ALA A 54 5.33 4.24 -3.33
C ALA A 54 4.88 5.71 -3.17
N PHE A 55 3.81 5.94 -2.42
CA PHE A 55 3.26 7.28 -2.20
C PHE A 55 4.18 8.10 -1.29
N ARG A 56 4.67 7.49 -0.21
CA ARG A 56 5.67 8.11 0.69
C ARG A 56 6.99 8.43 0.01
N ALA A 57 7.49 7.53 -0.84
CA ALA A 57 8.73 7.77 -1.59
C ALA A 57 8.58 8.92 -2.61
N ALA A 58 7.40 9.06 -3.23
CA ALA A 58 7.10 10.17 -4.13
C ALA A 58 7.02 11.51 -3.36
N GLU A 59 6.41 11.51 -2.17
CA GLU A 59 6.34 12.69 -1.29
C GLU A 59 7.72 13.15 -0.81
N GLU A 60 8.59 12.21 -0.42
CA GLU A 60 9.97 12.51 0.00
C GLU A 60 10.84 13.06 -1.14
N LEU A 61 10.52 12.70 -2.39
CA LEU A 61 11.13 13.26 -3.61
C LEU A 61 10.47 14.56 -4.08
N GLY A 62 9.44 15.05 -3.38
CA GLY A 62 8.70 16.27 -3.77
C GLY A 62 7.87 16.11 -5.04
N ILE A 63 7.51 14.88 -5.42
CA ILE A 63 6.75 14.57 -6.63
C ILE A 63 5.25 14.65 -6.31
N ASN A 64 4.59 15.72 -6.73
CA ASN A 64 3.14 15.85 -6.59
C ASN A 64 2.41 15.03 -7.68
N ILE A 65 1.92 13.84 -7.33
CA ILE A 65 1.18 12.96 -8.26
C ILE A 65 -0.28 13.40 -8.45
N SER A 66 -0.75 14.43 -7.73
CA SER A 66 -2.12 14.95 -7.83
C SER A 66 -2.34 15.86 -9.05
N ALA A 67 -1.28 16.48 -9.59
CA ALA A 67 -1.41 17.49 -10.65
C ALA A 67 -1.58 16.93 -12.07
N ARG A 68 -1.40 15.62 -12.29
CA ARG A 68 -1.41 15.04 -13.63
C ARG A 68 -2.77 14.57 -14.14
N PHE A 69 -3.81 14.58 -13.30
CA PHE A 69 -5.15 14.13 -13.70
C PHE A 69 -6.10 15.24 -14.18
N GLU A 70 -5.73 16.52 -14.06
CA GLU A 70 -6.56 17.64 -14.57
C GLU A 70 -6.08 18.23 -15.91
N SER A 71 -5.01 17.72 -16.54
CA SER A 71 -4.52 18.24 -17.83
C SER A 71 -4.89 17.38 -19.05
N SER A 72 -5.90 16.51 -18.96
CA SER A 72 -6.37 15.70 -20.09
C SER A 72 -7.76 16.09 -20.61
N SER A 73 -8.23 17.30 -20.31
CA SER A 73 -9.34 17.91 -21.03
C SER A 73 -8.87 19.25 -21.60
N ILE A 74 -9.12 19.50 -22.90
CA ILE A 74 -8.69 20.64 -23.74
C ILE A 74 -7.31 20.32 -24.39
N ASP A 75 -7.17 20.01 -25.69
CA ASP A 75 -7.85 20.50 -26.90
C ASP A 75 -8.04 19.37 -27.95
N GLU A 76 -9.27 19.20 -28.46
CA GLU A 76 -9.52 18.76 -29.84
C GLU A 76 -9.38 20.00 -30.75
N ILE A 77 -8.38 19.99 -31.63
CA ILE A 77 -8.32 20.80 -32.86
C ILE A 77 -8.25 19.83 -34.04
#